data_AF-A0A2N2WPG3-F1
#
_entry.id   AF-A0A2N2WPG3-F1
#
_cell.length_a   1.000
_cell.length_b   1.000
_cell.length_c   1.000
_cell.angle_alpha   90.00
_cell.angle_beta   90.00
_cell.angle_gamma   90.00
#
_symmetry.space_group_name_H-M   'P 1'
#
loop_
_entity.id
_entity.type
_entity.pdbx_description
1 polymer ?
#
loop_
_entity_poly.entity_id
_entity_poly.type
_entity_poly.pdbx_seq_one_letter_code
_entity_poly.pdbx_strand_id
1 'polypeptide(L)'
;MVDFGFKLSSSNRIDLDSCDSDLFLKLKAESGTIKQCIACGSCASSCSAANFTGVNFRKTILLIERGKNEEAKELIKGCMLCGKCTLVCPRGINTREIILSINQYYKKERF
;
A
#
# COMPACT_ATOMS: atom_id res chain seq x y z
N MET A 1 -20.72 6.26 42.97
CA MET A 1 -19.52 6.13 42.13
C MET A 1 -19.90 6.59 40.74
N VAL A 2 -19.29 7.66 40.23
CA VAL A 2 -19.67 8.28 38.96
C VAL A 2 -19.04 7.47 37.82
N ASP A 3 -19.84 7.02 36.86
CA ASP A 3 -19.35 6.36 35.65
C ASP A 3 -18.91 7.43 34.63
N PHE A 4 -17.60 7.52 34.40
CA PHE A 4 -17.00 8.50 33.48
C PHE A 4 -17.06 8.06 32.01
N GLY A 5 -17.61 6.89 31.69
CA GLY A 5 -17.83 6.46 30.31
C GLY A 5 -16.55 6.06 29.54
N PHE A 6 -15.42 5.90 30.22
CA PHE A 6 -14.20 5.39 29.58
C PHE A 6 -14.30 3.88 29.36
N LYS A 7 -14.10 3.44 28.12
CA LYS A 7 -13.94 2.02 27.76
C LYS A 7 -12.53 1.78 27.26
N LEU A 8 -11.95 0.64 27.63
CA LEU A 8 -10.68 0.20 27.06
C LEU A 8 -10.88 -0.04 25.55
N SER A 9 -10.26 0.78 24.71
CA SER A 9 -10.22 0.54 23.27
C SER A 9 -9.33 -0.67 22.99
N SER A 10 -9.67 -1.45 21.96
CA SER A 10 -8.75 -2.45 21.45
C SER A 10 -7.42 -1.80 21.04
N SER A 11 -6.32 -2.51 21.29
CA SER A 11 -4.98 -2.06 20.96
C SER A 11 -4.78 -2.04 19.45
N ASN A 12 -4.30 -0.91 18.89
CA ASN A 12 -3.89 -0.80 17.48
C ASN A 12 -2.43 -1.26 17.24
N ARG A 13 -1.84 -1.98 18.20
CA ARG A 13 -0.48 -2.51 18.06
C ARG A 13 -0.43 -3.51 16.91
N ILE A 14 0.56 -3.34 16.05
CA ILE A 14 0.88 -4.28 14.97
C ILE A 14 2.05 -5.11 15.47
N ASP A 15 1.91 -6.43 15.43
CA ASP A 15 2.99 -7.36 15.73
C ASP A 15 3.87 -7.51 14.48
N LEU A 16 5.05 -6.89 14.52
CA LEU A 16 6.02 -6.93 13.42
C LEU A 16 6.79 -8.25 13.36
N ASP A 17 6.84 -9.02 14.44
CA ASP A 17 7.56 -10.30 14.46
C ASP A 17 6.78 -11.37 13.69
N SER A 18 5.45 -11.29 13.71
CA SER A 18 4.54 -12.14 12.92
C SER A 18 4.29 -11.67 11.48
N CYS A 19 4.91 -10.56 11.05
CA CYS A 19 4.59 -9.89 9.80
C CYS A 19 5.16 -10.63 8.58
N ASP A 20 4.29 -11.01 7.63
CA ASP A 20 4.71 -11.49 6.32
C ASP A 20 5.26 -10.33 5.46
N SER A 21 6.60 -10.30 5.31
CA SER A 21 7.30 -9.27 4.55
C SER A 21 7.77 -9.74 3.16
N ASP A 22 7.41 -10.94 2.74
CA ASP A 22 7.91 -11.57 1.51
C ASP A 22 7.58 -10.75 0.26
N LEU A 23 6.35 -10.25 0.17
CA LEU A 23 5.92 -9.40 -0.94
C LEU A 23 6.78 -8.14 -1.02
N PHE A 24 7.03 -7.49 0.12
CA PHE A 24 7.83 -6.28 0.14
C PHE A 24 9.28 -6.52 -0.26
N LEU A 25 9.86 -7.64 0.19
CA LEU A 25 11.22 -8.06 -0.18
C LEU A 25 11.32 -8.35 -1.69
N LYS A 26 10.33 -9.02 -2.28
CA LYS A 26 10.25 -9.26 -3.73
C LYS A 26 10.17 -7.94 -4.51
N LEU A 27 9.28 -7.03 -4.12
CA LEU A 27 9.15 -5.71 -4.76
C LEU A 27 10.46 -4.90 -4.67
N LYS A 28 11.17 -4.99 -3.54
CA LYS A 28 12.49 -4.36 -3.37
C LYS A 28 13.55 -4.94 -4.30
N ALA A 29 13.52 -6.25 -4.55
CA ALA A 29 14.46 -6.92 -5.44
C ALA A 29 14.18 -6.59 -6.91
N GLU A 30 12.91 -6.57 -7.32
CA GLU A 30 12.51 -6.27 -8.71
C GLU A 30 12.71 -4.78 -9.05
N SER A 31 12.10 -3.90 -8.26
CA SER A 31 11.92 -2.50 -8.67
C SER A 31 12.96 -1.54 -8.12
N GLY A 32 13.77 -1.95 -7.12
CA GLY A 32 14.91 -1.22 -6.49
C GLY A 32 14.61 0.18 -5.93
N THR A 33 14.09 1.05 -6.79
CA THR A 33 13.55 2.40 -6.62
C THR A 33 12.46 2.51 -5.56
N ILE A 34 11.73 1.44 -5.23
CA ILE A 34 10.72 1.50 -4.17
C ILE A 34 11.31 1.91 -2.80
N LYS A 35 12.58 1.58 -2.56
CA LYS A 35 13.34 1.98 -1.35
C LYS A 35 13.53 3.50 -1.25
N GLN A 36 13.37 4.23 -2.36
CA GLN A 36 13.50 5.69 -2.40
C GLN A 36 12.19 6.40 -2.04
N CYS A 37 11.10 5.64 -1.81
CA CYS A 37 9.80 6.19 -1.43
C CYS A 37 9.88 6.85 -0.06
N ILE A 38 9.52 8.13 0.00
CA ILE A 38 9.47 8.92 1.25
C ILE A 38 8.04 9.07 1.81
N ALA A 39 7.10 8.26 1.30
CA ALA A 39 5.69 8.30 1.67
C ALA A 39 5.00 9.69 1.59
N CYS A 40 5.42 10.58 0.68
CA CYS A 40 4.90 11.94 0.57
C CYS A 40 3.41 12.05 0.18
N GLY A 41 2.86 11.04 -0.50
CA GLY A 41 1.44 11.00 -0.88
C GLY A 41 1.05 11.71 -2.18
N SER A 42 1.99 12.28 -2.94
CA SER A 42 1.71 12.93 -4.25
C SER A 42 1.00 11.99 -5.24
N CYS A 43 1.38 10.72 -5.26
CA CYS A 43 0.72 9.70 -6.07
C CYS A 43 -0.74 9.49 -5.67
N ALA A 44 -1.06 9.52 -4.38
CA ALA A 44 -2.42 9.34 -3.88
C ALA A 44 -3.30 10.56 -4.19
N SER A 45 -2.77 11.79 -4.07
CA SER A 45 -3.53 13.01 -4.37
C SER A 45 -3.83 13.16 -5.86
N SER A 46 -2.92 12.74 -6.74
CA SER A 46 -3.11 12.78 -8.20
C SER A 46 -4.01 11.67 -8.77
N CYS A 47 -4.36 10.67 -7.95
CA CYS A 47 -5.08 9.49 -8.42
C CYS A 47 -6.55 9.80 -8.73
N SER A 48 -6.92 9.77 -10.00
CA SER A 48 -8.31 10.00 -10.42
C SER A 48 -9.28 8.91 -9.92
N ALA A 49 -8.81 7.68 -9.75
CA ALA A 49 -9.63 6.57 -9.24
C ALA A 49 -9.89 6.66 -7.73
N ALA A 50 -9.05 7.38 -6.97
CA ALA A 50 -9.17 7.50 -5.53
C ALA A 50 -10.53 8.09 -5.10
N ASN A 51 -11.06 9.03 -5.90
CA ASN A 51 -12.35 9.69 -5.65
C ASN A 51 -13.56 8.73 -5.72
N PHE A 52 -13.42 7.60 -6.40
CA PHE A 52 -14.53 6.66 -6.65
C PHE A 52 -14.36 5.32 -5.93
N THR A 53 -13.12 4.91 -5.65
CA THR A 53 -12.80 3.54 -5.19
C THR A 53 -11.89 3.49 -3.97
N GLY A 54 -11.42 4.64 -3.46
CA GLY A 54 -10.54 4.70 -2.30
C GLY A 54 -9.09 4.26 -2.56
N VAL A 55 -8.70 4.02 -3.82
CA VAL A 55 -7.35 3.61 -4.22
C VAL A 55 -6.30 4.56 -3.66
N ASN A 56 -5.30 4.01 -2.97
CA ASN A 56 -4.24 4.81 -2.38
C ASN A 56 -2.91 4.05 -2.39
N PHE A 57 -2.06 4.33 -3.38
CA PHE A 57 -0.76 3.67 -3.54
C PHE A 57 0.13 3.79 -2.30
N ARG A 58 0.21 4.99 -1.69
CA ARG A 58 1.00 5.21 -0.47
C ARG A 58 0.53 4.29 0.66
N LYS A 59 -0.78 4.19 0.87
CA LYS A 59 -1.36 3.31 1.90
C LYS A 59 -1.15 1.83 1.57
N THR A 60 -1.26 1.45 0.30
CA THR A 60 -0.98 0.08 -0.17
C THR A 60 0.44 -0.33 0.19
N ILE A 61 1.46 0.49 -0.10
CA ILE A 61 2.85 0.17 0.26
C ILE A 61 3.02 0.00 1.78
N LEU A 62 2.43 0.91 2.58
CA LEU A 62 2.47 0.80 4.04
C LEU A 62 1.83 -0.49 4.56
N LEU A 63 0.73 -0.94 3.94
CA LEU A 63 0.06 -2.18 4.33
C LEU A 63 0.89 -3.41 3.96
N ILE A 64 1.53 -3.40 2.80
CA ILE A 64 2.47 -4.45 2.37
C ILE A 64 3.67 -4.52 3.32
N GLU A 65 4.23 -3.38 3.74
CA GLU A 65 5.30 -3.32 4.74
C GLU A 65 4.90 -3.89 6.10
N ARG A 66 3.60 -3.90 6.41
CA ARG A 66 3.01 -4.39 7.66
C ARG A 66 2.40 -5.78 7.52
N GLY A 67 2.61 -6.47 6.40
CA GLY A 67 2.09 -7.82 6.15
C GLY A 67 0.57 -7.89 6.04
N LYS A 68 -0.11 -6.75 5.90
CA LYS A 68 -1.57 -6.64 5.72
C LYS A 68 -1.92 -6.78 4.23
N ASN A 69 -1.53 -7.91 3.64
CA ASN A 69 -1.58 -8.12 2.18
C ASN A 69 -3.02 -8.11 1.62
N GLU A 70 -3.99 -8.67 2.34
CA GLU A 70 -5.39 -8.66 1.91
C GLU A 70 -6.00 -7.24 1.91
N GLU A 71 -5.70 -6.43 2.92
CA GLU A 71 -6.13 -5.02 2.93
C GLU A 71 -5.48 -4.23 1.78
N ALA A 72 -4.20 -4.50 1.50
CA ALA A 72 -3.46 -3.85 0.41
C ALA A 72 -4.04 -4.21 -0.97
N LYS A 73 -4.43 -5.47 -1.16
CA LYS A 73 -5.04 -6.01 -2.37
C LYS A 73 -6.38 -5.36 -2.69
N GLU A 74 -7.27 -5.25 -1.70
CA GLU A 74 -8.55 -4.57 -1.90
C GLU A 74 -8.36 -3.08 -2.21
N LEU A 75 -7.40 -2.41 -1.56
CA LEU A 75 -7.07 -1.01 -1.84
C LEU A 75 -6.55 -0.77 -3.26
N ILE A 76 -5.78 -1.70 -3.83
CA ILE A 76 -5.15 -1.49 -5.14
C ILE A 76 -5.99 -1.98 -6.33
N LYS A 77 -7.01 -2.80 -6.07
CA LYS A 77 -7.91 -3.39 -7.07
C LYS A 77 -8.57 -2.38 -8.00
N GLY A 78 -8.85 -1.16 -7.52
CA GLY A 78 -9.43 -0.08 -8.31
C GLY A 78 -8.44 0.67 -9.23
N CYS A 79 -7.16 0.29 -9.26
CA CYS A 79 -6.17 0.99 -10.07
C CYS A 79 -6.40 0.78 -11.57
N MET A 80 -6.54 1.88 -12.32
CA MET A 80 -6.73 1.89 -13.78
C MET A 80 -5.42 1.88 -14.58
N LEU A 81 -4.26 1.77 -13.92
CA LEU A 81 -2.93 1.73 -14.55
C LEU A 81 -2.61 2.92 -15.49
N CYS A 82 -3.19 4.10 -15.21
CA CYS A 82 -3.05 5.30 -16.04
C CYS A 82 -1.66 5.96 -15.98
N GLY A 83 -0.82 5.63 -14.99
CA GLY A 83 0.56 6.12 -14.89
C GLY A 83 0.77 7.54 -14.36
N LYS A 84 -0.30 8.29 -14.05
CA LYS A 84 -0.20 9.67 -13.50
C LYS A 84 0.67 9.75 -12.23
N CYS A 85 0.61 8.73 -11.39
CA CYS A 85 1.39 8.60 -10.17
C CYS A 85 2.91 8.63 -10.38
N THR A 86 3.41 8.15 -11.53
CA THR A 86 4.84 8.19 -11.87
C THR A 86 5.28 9.61 -12.23
N LEU A 87 4.43 10.37 -12.92
CA LEU A 87 4.73 11.75 -13.36
C LEU A 87 4.85 12.73 -12.19
N VAL A 88 4.05 12.54 -11.13
CA VAL A 88 4.05 13.43 -9.96
C VAL A 88 5.02 13.01 -8.87
N CYS A 89 5.77 11.91 -9.05
CA CYS A 89 6.66 11.40 -8.02
C CYS A 89 7.93 12.27 -7.93
N PRO A 90 8.20 12.95 -6.81
CA PRO A 90 9.41 13.78 -6.67
C PRO A 90 10.70 12.95 -6.60
N ARG A 91 10.59 11.63 -6.39
CA ARG A 91 11.70 10.69 -6.33
C ARG A 91 11.91 9.92 -7.64
N GLY A 92 11.09 10.16 -8.66
CA GLY A 92 11.19 9.47 -9.95
C GLY A 92 10.87 7.98 -9.90
N ILE A 93 10.09 7.52 -8.92
CA ILE A 93 9.76 6.10 -8.75
C ILE A 93 8.76 5.68 -9.81
N ASN A 94 9.01 4.56 -10.48
CA ASN A 94 8.08 3.96 -11.44
C ASN A 94 6.92 3.25 -10.73
N THR A 95 6.03 4.04 -10.13
CA THR A 95 4.89 3.54 -9.36
C THR A 95 3.95 2.66 -10.18
N ARG A 96 3.79 2.91 -11.48
CA ARG A 96 2.97 2.09 -12.38
C ARG A 96 3.47 0.65 -12.47
N GLU A 97 4.77 0.48 -12.64
CA GLU A 97 5.43 -0.83 -12.69
C GLU A 97 5.26 -1.59 -11.37
N ILE A 98 5.47 -0.92 -10.24
CA ILE A 98 5.28 -1.51 -8.91
C ILE A 98 3.85 -2.03 -8.73
N ILE A 99 2.84 -1.27 -9.17
CA ILE A 99 1.44 -1.72 -9.09
C ILE A 99 1.19 -2.95 -9.97
N LEU A 100 1.84 -3.04 -11.14
CA LEU A 100 1.76 -4.23 -11.98
C LEU A 100 2.37 -5.45 -11.29
N SER A 101 3.56 -5.32 -10.69
CA SER A 101 4.19 -6.39 -9.90
C SER A 101 3.30 -6.86 -8.74
N ILE A 102 2.71 -5.91 -7.99
CA ILE A 102 1.75 -6.22 -6.91
C ILE A 102 0.55 -7.02 -7.45
N ASN A 103 -0.05 -6.58 -8.55
CA ASN A 103 -1.19 -7.28 -9.15
C ASN A 103 -0.81 -8.68 -9.69
N GLN A 104 0.41 -8.85 -10.21
CA GLN A 104 0.92 -10.15 -10.64
C GLN A 104 1.10 -11.10 -9.45
N TYR A 105 1.61 -10.60 -8.33
CA TYR A 105 1.73 -11.36 -7.10
C TYR A 105 0.38 -11.90 -6.63
N TYR A 106 -0.63 -11.02 -6.52
CA TYR A 106 -1.98 -11.43 -6.09
C TYR A 106 -2.71 -12.35 -7.08
N LYS A 107 -2.30 -12.38 -8.36
CA LYS A 107 -2.83 -13.36 -9.33
C LYS A 107 -2.21 -14.74 -9.13
N LYS A 108 -0.94 -14.83 -8.74
CA LYS A 108 -0.25 -16.11 -8.49
C LYS A 108 -0.81 -16.83 -7.26
N GLU A 109 -1.24 -16.11 -6.22
CA GLU A 109 -1.87 -16.71 -5.03
C GLU A 109 -3.24 -17.37 -5.27
N ARG A 110 -3.86 -17.17 -6.45
CA ARG A 110 -5.17 -17.76 -6.78
C ARG A 110 -5.10 -19.13 -7.47
N PHE A 111 -3.90 -19.71 -7.60
CA PHE A 111 -3.65 -21.04 -8.19
C PHE A 111 -2.77 -21.89 -7.28
#